data_AF-A0A2N0QVS0-F1
#
_entry.id   AF-A0A2N0QVS0-F1
#
_cell.length_a   1.000
_cell.length_b   1.000
_cell.length_c   1.000
_cell.angle_alpha   90.00
_cell.angle_beta   90.00
_cell.angle_gamma   90.00
#
_symmetry.space_group_name_H-M   'P 1'
#
loop_
_entity.id
_entity.type
_entity.pdbx_description
1 polymer ?
#
loop_
_entity_poly.entity_id
_entity_poly.type
_entity_poly.pdbx_seq_one_letter_code
_entity_poly.pdbx_strand_id
1 'polypeptide(L)'
;MNDINIHFEFYRSSARGTWNWTSLMGSEKKNATIFSSEILKFEEDAKNWVRTFCRPTIGQMNSATAILGLYRKDDVTPYMHMLTMHVPYFMRRLKEKGLSLRLFSTSSVEKKNHDQVRLFFGGTTMGGGKKKLPVVYDILVFENRQIFYLINNIPNEITCRNINIYNGENTI
;
A
#
# COMPACT_ATOMS: atom_id res chain seq x y z
N MET A 1 -27.43 -22.56 -15.78
CA MET A 1 -26.82 -21.77 -14.70
C MET A 1 -27.94 -21.45 -13.73
N ASN A 2 -27.82 -21.85 -12.46
CA ASN A 2 -28.82 -21.45 -11.46
C ASN A 2 -28.55 -20.00 -11.10
N ASP A 3 -29.58 -19.15 -11.15
CA ASP A 3 -29.47 -17.75 -10.77
C ASP A 3 -29.04 -17.65 -9.30
N ILE A 4 -27.88 -17.03 -9.08
CA ILE A 4 -27.35 -16.79 -7.75
C ILE A 4 -28.17 -15.63 -7.17
N ASN A 5 -29.24 -15.94 -6.46
CA ASN A 5 -30.13 -14.95 -5.86
C ASN A 5 -29.47 -14.31 -4.64
N ILE A 6 -28.61 -13.31 -4.88
CA ILE A 6 -27.96 -12.50 -3.86
C ILE A 6 -28.77 -11.21 -3.71
N HIS A 7 -29.33 -10.99 -2.52
CA HIS A 7 -30.01 -9.74 -2.19
C HIS A 7 -28.95 -8.66 -1.91
N PHE A 8 -28.83 -7.69 -2.82
CA PHE A 8 -27.95 -6.54 -2.65
C PHE A 8 -28.73 -5.38 -2.02
N GLU A 9 -28.42 -5.01 -0.79
CA GLU A 9 -28.89 -3.75 -0.22
C GLU A 9 -27.86 -2.65 -0.50
N PHE A 10 -28.15 -1.85 -1.52
CA PHE A 10 -27.40 -0.64 -1.79
C PHE A 10 -27.94 0.49 -0.91
N TYR A 11 -27.20 0.85 0.12
CA TYR A 11 -27.57 1.97 0.98
C TYR A 11 -27.17 3.30 0.33
N ARG A 12 -28.17 4.13 0.02
CA ARG A 12 -27.96 5.53 -0.36
C ARG A 12 -27.69 6.34 0.90
N SER A 13 -26.50 6.94 1.02
CA SER A 13 -26.21 7.88 2.11
C SER A 13 -27.23 9.02 2.07
N SER A 14 -27.97 9.20 3.17
CA SER A 14 -29.01 10.22 3.31
C SER A 14 -28.44 11.63 3.53
N ALA A 15 -27.12 11.77 3.67
CA ALA A 15 -26.45 13.04 3.88
C ALA A 15 -25.77 13.52 2.60
N ARG A 16 -26.55 14.18 1.74
CA ARG A 16 -26.14 14.95 0.55
C ARG A 16 -25.71 14.06 -0.62
N GLY A 17 -26.33 14.26 -1.79
CA GLY A 17 -26.12 13.52 -3.04
C GLY A 17 -24.72 13.65 -3.64
N THR A 18 -23.71 13.29 -2.86
CA THR A 18 -22.28 13.37 -3.14
C THR A 18 -21.73 11.98 -2.91
N TRP A 19 -21.05 11.44 -3.91
CA TRP A 19 -20.31 10.19 -3.80
C TRP A 19 -19.14 10.40 -2.83
N ASN A 20 -19.30 9.97 -1.58
CA ASN A 20 -18.19 9.92 -0.63
C ASN A 20 -17.44 8.62 -0.82
N TRP A 21 -16.20 8.73 -1.32
CA TRP A 21 -15.26 7.63 -1.37
C TRP A 21 -14.80 7.30 0.06
N THR A 22 -15.37 6.26 0.66
CA THR A 22 -14.73 5.62 1.80
C THR A 22 -13.67 4.68 1.25
N SER A 23 -12.42 5.14 1.30
CA SER A 23 -11.30 4.29 0.99
C SER A 23 -11.34 3.06 1.89
N LEU A 24 -11.31 1.87 1.30
CA LEU A 24 -11.02 0.60 1.99
C LEU A 24 -9.62 0.59 2.64
N MET A 25 -8.82 1.62 2.36
CA MET A 25 -7.61 1.92 3.09
C MET A 25 -7.99 2.67 4.35
N GLY A 26 -7.63 2.08 5.50
CA GLY A 26 -7.80 2.69 6.80
C GLY A 26 -7.36 4.15 6.85
N SER A 27 -7.90 4.87 7.82
CA SER A 27 -7.77 6.31 8.06
C SER A 27 -6.34 6.79 8.36
N GLU A 28 -5.31 6.36 7.63
CA GLU A 28 -3.93 6.66 7.98
C GLU A 28 -3.04 6.81 6.77
N LYS A 29 -3.09 7.98 6.15
CA LYS A 29 -1.90 8.55 5.53
C LYS A 29 -1.79 10.00 5.96
N LYS A 30 -1.49 10.25 7.25
CA LYS A 30 -1.11 11.59 7.76
C LYS A 30 -0.17 12.25 6.76
N ASN A 31 -0.56 13.39 6.21
CA ASN A 31 0.30 14.17 5.31
C ASN A 31 1.58 14.48 6.08
N ALA A 32 2.68 13.80 5.74
CA ALA A 32 3.98 14.20 6.25
C ALA A 32 4.30 15.53 5.58
N THR A 33 4.44 16.59 6.37
CA THR A 33 4.82 17.91 5.87
C THR A 33 6.26 17.84 5.40
N ILE A 34 6.47 17.66 4.10
CA ILE A 34 7.81 17.63 3.50
C ILE A 34 8.30 19.07 3.31
N PHE A 35 9.46 19.42 3.89
CA PHE A 35 10.09 20.72 3.70
C PHE A 35 10.77 20.79 2.32
N SER A 36 10.83 21.99 1.74
CA SER A 36 11.42 22.16 0.41
C SER A 36 12.92 21.86 0.42
N SER A 37 13.59 22.13 1.54
CA SER A 37 14.98 21.77 1.81
C SER A 37 15.21 20.26 1.76
N GLU A 38 14.29 19.45 2.27
CA GLU A 38 14.39 17.98 2.22
C GLU A 38 14.28 17.47 0.78
N ILE A 39 13.40 18.07 -0.04
CA ILE A 39 13.28 17.71 -1.46
C ILE A 39 14.55 18.07 -2.23
N LEU A 40 15.14 19.23 -1.95
CA LEU A 40 16.39 19.65 -2.59
C LEU A 40 17.55 18.74 -2.21
N LYS A 41 17.68 18.41 -0.92
CA LYS A 41 18.70 17.47 -0.44
C LYS A 41 18.54 16.10 -1.07
N PHE A 42 17.30 15.58 -1.12
CA PHE A 42 17.00 14.33 -1.80
C PHE A 42 17.38 14.36 -3.29
N GLU A 43 17.08 15.44 -4.01
CA GLU A 43 17.43 15.61 -5.42
C GLU A 43 18.96 15.56 -5.63
N GLU A 44 19.72 16.25 -4.77
CA GLU A 44 21.17 16.26 -4.81
C GLU A 44 21.77 14.88 -4.50
N ASP A 45 21.31 14.25 -3.42
CA ASP A 45 21.75 12.93 -2.99
C ASP A 45 21.46 11.86 -4.07
N ALA A 46 20.28 11.89 -4.68
CA ALA A 46 19.90 10.95 -5.74
C ALA A 46 20.78 11.13 -7.00
N LYS A 47 21.06 12.38 -7.40
CA LYS A 47 21.97 12.67 -8.52
C LYS A 47 23.40 12.24 -8.21
N ASN A 48 23.89 12.47 -7.00
CA ASN A 48 25.22 12.03 -6.57
C ASN A 48 25.33 10.51 -6.52
N TRP A 49 24.27 9.81 -6.12
CA TRP A 49 24.19 8.35 -6.17
C TRP A 49 24.34 7.82 -7.60
N VAL A 50 23.58 8.36 -8.58
CA VAL A 50 23.72 7.94 -9.99
C VAL A 50 25.09 8.31 -10.58
N ARG A 51 25.66 9.47 -10.21
CA ARG A 51 27.04 9.83 -10.61
C ARG A 51 28.06 8.83 -10.09
N THR A 52 27.91 8.39 -8.84
CA THR A 52 28.78 7.38 -8.23
C THR A 52 28.62 6.03 -8.91
N PHE A 53 27.37 5.64 -9.21
CA PHE A 53 27.06 4.44 -9.98
C PHE A 53 27.74 4.44 -11.36
N CYS A 54 27.72 5.58 -12.05
CA CYS A 54 28.32 5.75 -13.38
C CYS A 54 29.80 6.15 -13.34
N ARG A 55 30.51 5.91 -12.23
CA ARG A 55 31.90 6.33 -12.09
C ARG A 55 32.74 5.64 -13.17
N PRO A 56 33.42 6.40 -14.07
CA PRO A 56 34.29 5.81 -15.07
C PRO A 56 35.54 5.22 -14.43
N THR A 57 36.13 4.23 -15.09
CA THR A 57 37.48 3.77 -14.75
C THR A 57 38.46 4.91 -14.94
N ILE A 58 39.25 5.20 -13.91
CA ILE A 58 40.29 6.23 -13.93
C ILE A 58 41.64 5.54 -14.05
N GLY A 59 42.44 5.95 -15.03
CA GLY A 59 43.74 5.34 -15.33
C GLY A 59 43.67 4.34 -16.49
N GLN A 60 44.85 3.83 -16.86
CA GLN A 60 44.99 2.87 -17.95
C GLN A 60 44.62 1.46 -17.48
N MET A 61 43.87 0.71 -18.30
CA MET A 61 43.52 -0.68 -17.96
C MET A 61 44.79 -1.48 -17.66
N ASN A 62 44.76 -2.27 -16.57
CA ASN A 62 45.86 -3.11 -16.07
C ASN A 62 47.06 -2.36 -15.45
N SER A 63 46.93 -1.06 -15.16
CA SER A 63 47.91 -0.36 -14.33
C SER A 63 47.61 -0.55 -12.83
N ALA A 64 48.65 -0.68 -12.02
CA ALA A 64 48.52 -0.81 -10.56
C ALA A 64 47.85 0.40 -9.87
N THR A 65 47.79 1.55 -10.55
CA THR A 65 47.14 2.78 -10.08
C THR A 65 45.73 2.99 -10.63
N ALA A 66 45.20 2.04 -11.42
CA ALA A 66 43.88 2.17 -12.04
C ALA A 66 42.76 2.00 -11.00
N ILE A 67 41.85 2.96 -10.94
CA ILE A 67 40.62 2.84 -10.15
C ILE A 67 39.51 2.35 -11.08
N LEU A 68 39.02 1.15 -10.83
CA LEU A 68 37.95 0.54 -11.63
C LEU A 68 36.65 1.34 -11.47
N GLY A 69 36.00 1.61 -12.61
CA GLY A 69 34.64 2.14 -12.64
C GLY A 69 33.61 1.10 -12.21
N LEU A 70 32.41 1.56 -11.88
CA LEU A 70 31.32 0.68 -11.44
C LEU A 70 30.49 0.21 -12.63
N TYR A 71 29.71 1.12 -13.21
CA TYR A 71 28.82 0.86 -14.35
C TYR A 71 28.95 1.95 -15.41
N ARG A 72 28.51 1.63 -16.63
CA ARG A 72 28.44 2.59 -17.75
C ARG A 72 27.20 3.45 -17.62
N LYS A 73 27.20 4.59 -18.32
CA LYS A 73 26.02 5.45 -18.41
C LYS A 73 24.84 4.74 -19.09
N ASP A 74 25.12 3.81 -19.99
CA ASP A 74 24.10 3.02 -20.69
C ASP A 74 23.44 1.97 -19.78
N ASP A 75 24.05 1.64 -18.64
CA ASP A 75 23.51 0.70 -17.66
C ASP A 75 22.49 1.38 -16.70
N VAL A 76 22.26 2.69 -16.85
CA VAL A 76 21.29 3.43 -16.04
C VAL A 76 19.89 2.97 -16.42
N THR A 77 19.23 2.29 -15.49
CA THR A 77 17.86 1.81 -15.71
C THR A 77 16.84 2.95 -15.76
N PRO A 78 15.69 2.76 -16.42
CA PRO A 78 14.60 3.74 -16.41
C PRO A 78 14.16 4.14 -15.00
N TYR A 79 14.20 3.22 -14.03
CA TYR A 79 13.85 3.52 -12.63
C TYR A 79 14.84 4.48 -11.96
N MET A 80 16.14 4.38 -12.27
CA MET A 80 17.15 5.32 -11.75
C MET A 80 16.97 6.71 -12.35
N HIS A 81 16.65 6.79 -13.64
CA HIS A 81 16.30 8.06 -14.29
C HIS A 81 15.04 8.69 -13.67
N MET A 82 13.98 7.89 -13.49
CA MET A 82 12.75 8.31 -12.82
C MET A 82 13.03 8.83 -11.40
N LEU A 83 13.83 8.11 -10.62
CA LEU A 83 14.16 8.46 -9.25
C LEU A 83 14.91 9.80 -9.14
N THR A 84 15.85 10.07 -10.05
CA THR A 84 16.71 11.26 -9.98
C THR A 84 16.12 12.50 -10.62
N MET A 85 15.34 12.34 -11.70
CA MET A 85 14.83 13.47 -12.48
C MET A 85 13.36 13.76 -12.19
N HIS A 86 12.53 12.72 -12.11
CA HIS A 86 11.08 12.88 -12.08
C HIS A 86 10.51 12.85 -10.66
N VAL A 87 11.01 12.02 -9.76
CA VAL A 87 10.53 11.95 -8.37
C VAL A 87 10.66 13.29 -7.64
N PRO A 88 11.81 14.01 -7.65
CA PRO A 88 11.91 15.31 -7.00
C PRO A 88 10.98 16.36 -7.62
N TYR A 89 10.82 16.33 -8.95
CA TYR A 89 9.87 17.20 -9.64
C TYR A 89 8.43 16.94 -9.18
N PHE A 90 8.01 15.68 -9.10
CA PHE A 90 6.69 15.31 -8.59
C PHE A 90 6.51 15.69 -7.12
N MET A 91 7.52 15.49 -6.27
CA MET A 91 7.45 15.90 -4.87
C MET A 91 7.17 17.40 -4.72
N ARG A 92 7.82 18.26 -5.53
CA ARG A 92 7.53 19.71 -5.56
C ARG A 92 6.09 20.00 -5.99
N ARG A 93 5.64 19.42 -7.11
CA ARG A 93 4.29 19.62 -7.64
C ARG A 93 3.18 19.13 -6.71
N LEU A 94 3.42 18.00 -6.02
CA LEU A 94 2.46 17.45 -5.06
C LEU A 94 2.42 18.30 -3.80
N LYS A 95 3.57 18.78 -3.33
CA LYS A 95 3.65 19.70 -2.20
C LYS A 95 2.85 20.99 -2.44
N GLU A 96 2.95 21.60 -3.63
CA GLU A 96 2.13 22.76 -4.03
C GLU A 96 0.63 22.52 -3.85
N LYS A 97 0.18 21.26 -4.00
CA LYS A 97 -1.21 20.83 -3.86
C LYS A 97 -1.55 20.29 -2.47
N GLY A 98 -0.62 20.33 -1.52
CA GLY A 98 -0.81 19.72 -0.19
C GLY A 98 -0.90 18.19 -0.23
N LEU A 99 -0.38 17.56 -1.28
CA LEU A 99 -0.43 16.10 -1.50
C LEU A 99 0.95 15.46 -1.27
N SER A 100 0.95 14.15 -1.05
CA SER A 100 2.15 13.34 -0.87
C SER A 100 2.24 12.23 -1.92
N LEU A 101 3.46 11.89 -2.33
CA LEU A 101 3.73 10.80 -3.27
C LEU A 101 3.17 9.45 -2.78
N ARG A 102 3.08 9.25 -1.45
CA ARG A 102 2.54 8.03 -0.83
C ARG A 102 1.08 7.77 -1.17
N LEU A 103 0.32 8.80 -1.55
CA LEU A 103 -1.08 8.65 -1.99
C LEU A 103 -1.17 7.84 -3.28
N PHE A 104 -0.16 7.93 -4.14
CA PHE A 104 -0.09 7.25 -5.44
C PHE A 104 0.58 5.87 -5.35
N SER A 105 0.85 5.37 -4.14
CA SER A 105 1.42 4.03 -3.95
C SER A 105 0.37 2.95 -4.20
N THR A 106 0.78 1.87 -4.88
CA THR A 106 -0.03 0.68 -5.14
C THR A 106 -0.07 -0.30 -3.96
N SER A 107 0.62 -0.04 -2.85
CA SER A 107 0.68 -0.94 -1.69
C SER A 107 -0.69 -1.31 -1.13
N SER A 108 -1.66 -0.39 -1.26
CA SER A 108 -3.08 -0.59 -1.01
C SER A 108 -3.66 -1.83 -1.68
N VAL A 109 -3.38 -1.91 -2.98
CA VAL A 109 -3.99 -2.87 -3.89
C VAL A 109 -3.34 -4.22 -3.67
N GLU A 110 -2.02 -4.23 -3.48
CA GLU A 110 -1.28 -5.45 -3.15
C GLU A 110 -1.73 -6.06 -1.82
N LYS A 111 -1.94 -5.22 -0.80
CA LYS A 111 -2.48 -5.68 0.48
C LYS A 111 -3.89 -6.25 0.32
N LYS A 112 -4.78 -5.53 -0.39
CA LYS A 112 -6.15 -6.02 -0.66
C LYS A 112 -6.13 -7.36 -1.38
N ASN A 113 -5.28 -7.51 -2.40
CA ASN A 113 -5.13 -8.74 -3.14
C ASN A 113 -4.62 -9.89 -2.25
N HIS A 114 -3.59 -9.64 -1.44
CA HIS A 114 -3.07 -10.61 -0.48
C HIS A 114 -4.14 -11.06 0.52
N ASP A 115 -4.88 -10.12 1.11
CA ASP A 115 -5.93 -10.42 2.08
C ASP A 115 -7.09 -11.19 1.43
N GLN A 116 -7.47 -10.85 0.19
CA GLN A 116 -8.48 -11.62 -0.57
C GLN A 116 -8.05 -13.06 -0.80
N VAL A 117 -6.81 -13.27 -1.28
CA VAL A 117 -6.25 -14.62 -1.45
C VAL A 117 -6.25 -15.37 -0.12
N ARG A 118 -5.74 -14.75 0.95
CA ARG A 118 -5.64 -15.37 2.27
C ARG A 118 -7.00 -15.75 2.86
N LEU A 119 -8.00 -14.87 2.79
CA LEU A 119 -9.31 -15.06 3.43
C LEU A 119 -10.22 -16.03 2.66
N PHE A 120 -10.23 -15.94 1.33
CA PHE A 120 -11.21 -16.64 0.51
C PHE A 120 -10.63 -17.85 -0.24
N PHE A 121 -9.33 -17.82 -0.53
CA PHE A 121 -8.65 -18.85 -1.34
C PHE A 121 -7.56 -19.60 -0.58
N GLY A 122 -7.16 -19.16 0.62
CA GLY A 122 -6.08 -19.77 1.41
C GLY A 122 -6.39 -21.21 1.86
N GLY A 123 -7.67 -21.61 1.88
CA GLY A 123 -8.11 -22.96 2.20
C GLY A 123 -8.53 -23.82 1.00
N THR A 124 -8.50 -23.27 -0.22
CA THR A 124 -8.83 -24.06 -1.42
C THR A 124 -7.61 -24.85 -1.85
N THR A 125 -7.54 -26.12 -1.47
CA THR A 125 -6.62 -27.07 -2.10
C THR A 125 -6.98 -27.22 -3.58
N MET A 126 -6.03 -27.67 -4.40
CA MET A 126 -6.09 -27.80 -5.87
C MET A 126 -7.25 -28.67 -6.43
N GLY A 127 -8.22 -29.08 -5.60
CA GLY A 127 -9.41 -29.85 -5.97
C GLY A 127 -10.74 -29.12 -5.77
N GLY A 128 -10.72 -27.81 -5.47
CA GLY A 128 -11.94 -27.03 -5.21
C GLY A 128 -12.48 -27.24 -3.80
N GLY A 129 -12.90 -26.15 -3.15
CA GLY A 129 -13.46 -26.22 -1.80
C GLY A 129 -14.74 -27.06 -1.76
N LYS A 130 -14.96 -27.80 -0.67
CA LYS A 130 -16.19 -28.62 -0.45
C LYS A 130 -17.46 -27.80 -0.21
N LYS A 131 -17.41 -26.47 -0.34
CA LYS A 131 -18.55 -25.58 -0.06
C LYS A 131 -19.56 -25.63 -1.20
N LYS A 132 -20.85 -25.68 -0.85
CA LYS A 132 -21.98 -25.65 -1.81
C LYS A 132 -22.09 -24.33 -2.57
N LEU A 133 -21.67 -23.22 -1.96
CA LEU A 133 -21.76 -21.88 -2.55
C LEU A 133 -20.41 -21.47 -3.15
N PRO A 134 -20.41 -20.73 -4.29
CA PRO A 134 -19.19 -20.19 -4.87
C PRO A 134 -18.49 -19.21 -3.94
N VAL A 135 -17.16 -19.11 -4.04
CA VAL A 135 -16.34 -18.16 -3.26
C VAL A 135 -16.77 -16.69 -3.44
N VAL A 136 -17.36 -16.37 -4.60
CA VAL A 136 -17.91 -15.05 -4.90
C VAL A 136 -19.01 -14.67 -3.90
N TYR A 137 -19.81 -15.64 -3.46
CA TYR A 137 -20.83 -15.41 -2.43
C TYR A 137 -20.19 -14.98 -1.10
N ASP A 138 -19.14 -15.67 -0.68
CA ASP A 138 -18.41 -15.35 0.56
C ASP A 138 -17.78 -13.95 0.51
N ILE A 139 -17.21 -13.57 -0.65
CA ILE A 139 -16.65 -12.22 -0.88
C ILE A 139 -17.74 -11.16 -0.77
N LEU A 140 -18.86 -11.34 -1.45
CA LEU A 140 -19.95 -10.36 -1.48
C LEU A 140 -20.59 -10.19 -0.10
N VAL A 141 -20.81 -11.27 0.64
CA VAL A 141 -21.32 -11.21 2.02
C VAL A 141 -20.34 -10.48 2.93
N PHE A 142 -19.04 -10.73 2.79
CA PHE A 142 -18.02 -10.03 3.58
C PHE A 142 -17.99 -8.53 3.28
N GLU A 143 -17.93 -8.13 1.99
CA GLU A 143 -17.90 -6.72 1.59
C GLU A 143 -19.18 -5.98 2.02
N ASN A 144 -20.35 -6.59 1.87
CA ASN A 144 -21.62 -6.02 2.32
C ASN A 144 -21.64 -5.79 3.84
N ARG A 145 -21.10 -6.71 4.64
CA ARG A 145 -20.99 -6.52 6.11
C ARG A 145 -20.07 -5.37 6.46
N GLN A 146 -18.92 -5.23 5.78
CA GLN A 146 -18.01 -4.11 6.01
C GLN A 146 -18.68 -2.76 5.73
N ILE A 147 -19.46 -2.67 4.65
CA ILE A 147 -20.25 -1.48 4.30
C ILE A 147 -21.28 -1.18 5.38
N PHE A 148 -22.04 -2.19 5.83
CA PHE A 148 -23.04 -2.03 6.88
C PHE A 148 -22.42 -1.44 8.15
N TYR A 149 -21.31 -2.01 8.62
CA TYR A 149 -20.66 -1.52 9.84
C TYR A 149 -20.14 -0.09 9.69
N LEU A 150 -19.59 0.24 8.53
CA LEU A 150 -19.13 1.59 8.22
C LEU A 150 -20.26 2.62 8.23
N ILE A 151 -21.40 2.31 7.60
CA ILE A 151 -22.56 3.20 7.55
C ILE A 151 -23.15 3.42 8.94
N ASN A 152 -23.18 2.36 9.75
CA ASN A 152 -23.75 2.41 11.10
C ASN A 152 -22.76 2.86 12.18
N ASN A 153 -21.53 3.27 11.80
CA ASN A 153 -20.44 3.61 12.73
C ASN A 153 -20.21 2.52 13.81
N ILE A 154 -20.40 1.25 13.45
CA ILE A 154 -20.16 0.12 14.34
C ILE A 154 -18.66 -0.20 14.29
N PRO A 155 -17.97 -0.29 15.44
CA PRO A 155 -16.57 -0.66 15.47
C PRO A 155 -16.35 -2.05 14.86
N ASN A 156 -15.52 -2.13 13.82
CA ASN A 156 -15.14 -3.39 13.16
C ASN A 156 -14.01 -4.14 13.86
N GLU A 157 -13.38 -3.50 14.84
CA GLU A 157 -12.33 -4.08 15.65
C GLU A 157 -12.84 -4.21 17.09
N ILE A 158 -13.00 -5.45 17.54
CA ILE A 158 -13.06 -5.72 18.97
C ILE A 158 -11.66 -5.41 19.48
N THR A 159 -11.49 -4.26 20.15
CA THR A 159 -10.34 -4.08 21.02
C THR A 159 -10.51 -5.10 22.13
N CYS A 160 -9.85 -6.25 22.01
CA CYS A 160 -9.69 -7.17 23.12
C CYS A 160 -8.90 -6.42 24.19
N ARG A 161 -9.58 -5.70 25.07
CA ARG A 161 -9.03 -5.39 26.38
C ARG A 161 -8.75 -6.75 26.97
N ASN A 162 -7.49 -7.09 27.20
CA ASN A 162 -7.13 -8.25 28.00
C ASN A 162 -7.94 -8.14 29.30
N ILE A 163 -9.00 -8.91 29.42
CA ILE A 163 -9.71 -9.08 30.67
C ILE A 163 -8.70 -9.86 31.50
N ASN A 164 -7.95 -9.16 32.35
CA ASN A 164 -7.22 -9.81 33.43
C ASN A 164 -8.29 -10.52 34.25
N ILE A 165 -8.42 -11.82 34.00
CA ILE A 165 -9.15 -12.72 34.88
C ILE A 165 -8.35 -12.70 36.17
N TYR A 166 -8.78 -11.89 37.13
CA TYR A 166 -8.37 -12.09 38.51
C TYR A 166 -8.86 -13.48 38.86
N ASN A 167 -7.94 -14.44 38.89
CA ASN A 167 -8.18 -15.73 39.49
C ASN A 167 -8.56 -15.46 40.94
N GLY A 168 -9.84 -15.63 41.26
CA GLY A 168 -10.27 -15.75 42.63
C GLY A 168 -9.65 -17.00 43.21
N GLU A 169 -8.54 -16.85 43.93
CA GLU A 169 -8.16 -17.81 44.95
C GLU A 169 -8.95 -17.44 46.21
N ASN A 170 -10.01 -18.20 46.43
CA ASN A 170 -10.78 -18.21 47.66
C ASN A 170 -10.07 -19.04 48.73
N THR A 171 -10.22 -18.57 49.98
CA THR A 171 -10.15 -19.28 51.29
C THR A 171 -8.75 -19.71 51.76
N ILE A 172 -8.33 -19.39 52.99
CA ILE A 172 -9.03 -19.54 54.29
C ILE A 172 -8.94 -18.28 55.14
#